data_AF-A0A496WCP1-F1
#
_entry.id   AF-A0A496WCP1-F1
#
_cell.length_a   1.000
_cell.length_b   1.000
_cell.length_c   1.000
_cell.angle_alpha   90.00
_cell.angle_beta   90.00
_cell.angle_gamma   90.00
#
_symmetry.space_group_name_H-M   'P 1'
#
loop_
_entity.id
_entity.type
_entity.pdbx_description
1 polymer ?
#
loop_
_entity_poly.entity_id
_entity_poly.type
_entity_poly.pdbx_seq_one_letter_code
_entity_poly.pdbx_strand_id
1 'polypeptide(L)'
;MSDRIDISGLSVDRGLHDLVEEISVGTGVEASAFWQSLADIITELGAQNRSLLEKRDQLQTQIDAWHKSNQGPLQPGQYKAFLQEIGYLVPESGAFQVTTENVDDEIAVIAGPQLVVPVDNARYALNAANARWYSLYDALYGTDIILEVEGCKKTAKYNPVRGQQVIHYARDFLDHAVPLATGSHSYAVRYQVMSGKLIVVMGDGSTTELGWRECFVGYRGDPDQPSAILLRHNNLHIELLIGEGFFIGQGDLANIYDINLESAVTTIMDCEDSVSAVDAEDKIRVYRNWFGLMKGDLT
;
A
#
# COMPACT_ATOMS: atom_id res chain seq x y z
N MET A 1 -2.65 3.66 37.27
CA MET A 1 -3.10 2.39 37.88
C MET A 1 -4.26 1.91 37.03
N SER A 2 -4.09 0.81 36.29
CA SER A 2 -5.15 0.30 35.41
C SER A 2 -6.29 -0.27 36.25
N ASP A 3 -7.49 0.25 36.01
CA ASP A 3 -8.74 -0.32 36.52
C ASP A 3 -8.98 -1.61 35.74
N ARG A 4 -9.14 -2.74 36.46
CA ARG A 4 -9.26 -4.07 35.88
C ARG A 4 -10.58 -4.72 36.29
N ILE A 5 -11.10 -5.55 35.41
CA ILE A 5 -12.31 -6.34 35.63
C ILE A 5 -12.03 -7.83 35.43
N ASP A 6 -12.78 -8.65 36.14
CA ASP A 6 -12.75 -10.10 35.95
C ASP A 6 -13.89 -10.51 35.01
N ILE A 7 -13.55 -11.12 33.87
CA ILE A 7 -14.51 -11.60 32.87
C ILE A 7 -14.03 -12.91 32.27
N SER A 8 -14.88 -13.94 32.27
CA SER A 8 -14.54 -15.29 31.77
C SER A 8 -13.23 -15.87 32.34
N GLY A 9 -12.88 -15.52 33.59
CA GLY A 9 -11.64 -15.96 34.24
C GLY A 9 -10.38 -15.17 33.84
N LEU A 10 -10.52 -14.13 33.02
CA LEU A 10 -9.47 -13.19 32.66
C LEU A 10 -9.56 -11.92 33.51
N SER A 11 -8.40 -11.36 33.88
CA SER A 11 -8.30 -10.02 34.46
C SER A 11 -7.93 -9.02 33.36
N VAL A 12 -8.91 -8.22 32.92
CA VAL A 12 -8.83 -7.36 31.72
C VAL A 12 -8.86 -5.89 32.12
N ASP A 13 -8.09 -5.04 31.41
CA ASP A 13 -8.19 -3.58 31.57
C ASP A 13 -9.58 -3.07 31.18
N ARG A 14 -10.18 -2.20 32.00
CA ARG A 14 -11.54 -1.71 31.78
C ARG A 14 -11.70 -0.99 30.43
N GLY A 15 -10.73 -0.17 30.02
CA GLY A 15 -10.81 0.55 28.75
C GLY A 15 -10.79 -0.39 27.54
N LEU A 16 -10.01 -1.47 27.63
CA LEU A 16 -9.98 -2.50 26.59
C LEU A 16 -11.29 -3.28 26.56
N HIS A 17 -11.85 -3.58 27.74
CA HIS A 17 -13.18 -4.20 27.83
C HIS A 17 -14.24 -3.36 27.13
N ASP A 18 -14.34 -2.08 27.51
CA ASP A 18 -15.36 -1.17 26.99
C ASP A 18 -15.20 -0.95 25.47
N LEU A 19 -13.96 -0.95 24.96
CA LEU A 19 -13.72 -0.90 23.51
C LEU A 19 -14.24 -2.14 22.78
N VAL A 20 -14.06 -3.35 23.34
CA VAL A 20 -14.58 -4.57 22.71
C VAL A 20 -16.11 -4.60 22.73
N GLU A 21 -16.74 -4.11 23.80
CA GLU A 21 -18.20 -3.93 23.85
C GLU A 21 -18.66 -3.01 22.70
N GLU A 22 -17.97 -1.88 22.49
CA GLU A 22 -18.23 -0.97 21.36
C GLU A 22 -18.05 -1.68 20.00
N ILE A 23 -16.92 -2.35 19.78
CA ILE A 23 -16.58 -3.03 18.52
C ILE A 23 -17.58 -4.14 18.20
N SER A 24 -18.09 -4.86 19.20
CA SER A 24 -18.99 -5.99 19.01
C SER A 24 -20.29 -5.60 18.29
N VAL A 25 -20.73 -4.34 18.44
CA VAL A 25 -21.98 -3.84 17.86
C VAL A 25 -21.94 -3.88 16.34
N GLY A 26 -22.82 -4.69 15.75
CA GLY A 26 -22.95 -4.83 14.30
C GLY A 26 -22.05 -5.89 13.67
N THR A 27 -21.24 -6.59 14.46
CA THR A 27 -20.41 -7.72 13.98
C THR A 27 -21.18 -9.04 13.91
N GLY A 28 -22.31 -9.14 14.62
CA GLY A 28 -23.02 -10.40 14.83
C GLY A 28 -22.41 -11.30 15.91
N VAL A 29 -21.39 -10.82 16.63
CA VAL A 29 -20.74 -11.52 17.74
C VAL A 29 -21.09 -10.81 19.05
N GLU A 30 -21.67 -11.55 19.99
CA GLU A 30 -21.93 -11.05 21.35
C GLU A 30 -20.61 -10.86 22.11
N ALA A 31 -20.43 -9.72 22.78
CA ALA A 31 -19.18 -9.42 23.49
C ALA A 31 -18.85 -10.46 24.58
N SER A 32 -19.85 -10.93 25.32
CA SER A 32 -19.67 -12.01 26.31
C SER A 32 -19.17 -13.33 25.68
N ALA A 33 -19.64 -13.67 24.48
CA ALA A 33 -19.18 -14.85 23.74
C ALA A 33 -17.75 -14.66 23.22
N PHE A 34 -17.40 -13.46 22.78
CA PHE A 34 -16.03 -13.10 22.43
C PHE A 34 -15.08 -13.30 23.62
N TRP A 35 -15.41 -12.75 24.79
CA TRP A 35 -14.55 -12.86 25.98
C TRP A 35 -14.36 -14.30 26.44
N GLN A 36 -15.42 -15.11 26.41
CA GLN A 36 -15.31 -16.52 26.72
C GLN A 36 -14.41 -17.25 25.72
N SER A 37 -14.60 -16.99 24.41
CA SER A 37 -13.78 -17.60 23.37
C SER A 37 -12.30 -17.20 23.49
N LEU A 38 -12.01 -15.94 23.81
CA LEU A 38 -10.65 -15.48 24.05
C LEU A 38 -10.01 -16.19 25.24
N ALA A 39 -10.75 -16.37 26.34
CA ALA A 39 -10.27 -17.09 27.52
C ALA A 39 -9.94 -18.56 27.18
N ASP A 40 -10.78 -19.21 26.40
CA ASP A 40 -10.59 -20.59 25.95
C ASP A 40 -9.34 -20.70 25.04
N ILE A 41 -9.18 -19.79 24.07
CA ILE A 41 -8.01 -19.72 23.18
C ILE A 41 -6.71 -19.51 23.97
N ILE A 42 -6.70 -18.58 24.94
CA ILE A 42 -5.54 -18.33 25.79
C ILE A 42 -5.18 -19.58 26.60
N THR A 43 -6.19 -20.27 27.13
CA THR A 43 -6.01 -21.50 27.91
C THR A 43 -5.43 -22.63 27.06
N GLU A 44 -5.96 -22.81 25.85
CA GLU A 44 -5.54 -23.87 24.93
C GLU A 44 -4.14 -23.61 24.34
N LEU A 45 -3.91 -22.42 23.80
CA LEU A 45 -2.70 -22.12 23.00
C LEU A 45 -1.57 -21.48 23.82
N GLY A 46 -1.84 -21.00 25.03
CA GLY A 46 -0.85 -20.27 25.84
C GLY A 46 0.39 -21.10 26.19
N ALA A 47 0.21 -22.37 26.55
CA ALA A 47 1.32 -23.29 26.84
C ALA A 47 2.15 -23.59 25.59
N GLN A 48 1.50 -23.76 24.43
CA GLN A 48 2.19 -23.99 23.16
C GLN A 48 3.01 -22.76 22.74
N ASN A 49 2.45 -21.55 22.84
CA ASN A 49 3.18 -20.33 22.50
C ASN A 49 4.46 -20.18 23.35
N ARG A 50 4.38 -20.42 24.66
CA ARG A 50 5.56 -20.42 25.54
C ARG A 50 6.59 -21.47 25.14
N SER A 51 6.15 -22.69 24.84
CA SER A 51 7.04 -23.77 24.39
C SER A 51 7.77 -23.42 23.08
N LEU A 52 7.12 -22.72 22.16
CA LEU A 52 7.76 -22.25 20.93
C LEU A 52 8.85 -21.21 21.20
N LEU A 53 8.66 -20.31 22.18
CA LEU A 53 9.70 -19.36 22.59
C LEU A 53 10.88 -20.07 23.25
N GLU A 54 10.61 -21.01 24.17
CA GLU A 54 11.65 -21.83 24.79
C GLU A 54 12.47 -22.62 23.75
N LYS A 55 11.82 -23.11 22.70
CA LYS A 55 12.51 -23.78 21.58
C LYS A 55 13.45 -22.82 20.84
N ARG A 56 13.07 -21.55 20.64
CA ARG A 56 13.95 -20.52 20.05
C ARG A 56 15.19 -20.32 20.91
N ASP A 57 15.02 -20.16 22.23
CA ASP A 57 16.12 -19.97 23.18
C ASP A 57 17.07 -21.17 23.22
N GLN A 58 16.52 -22.38 23.21
CA GLN A 58 17.29 -23.62 23.17
C GLN A 58 18.11 -23.75 21.89
N LEU A 59 17.54 -23.42 20.73
CA LEU A 59 18.25 -23.43 19.45
C LEU A 59 19.38 -22.41 19.45
N GLN A 60 19.11 -21.17 19.88
CA GLN A 60 20.13 -20.12 19.95
C GLN A 60 21.26 -20.50 20.92
N THR A 61 20.93 -21.05 22.09
CA THR A 61 21.93 -21.51 23.08
C THR A 61 22.86 -22.59 22.52
N GLN A 62 22.31 -23.54 21.75
CA GLN A 62 23.11 -24.58 21.11
C GLN A 62 24.03 -23.99 20.04
N ILE A 63 23.53 -23.05 19.22
CA ILE A 63 24.33 -22.35 18.21
C ILE A 63 25.47 -21.56 18.86
N ASP A 64 25.18 -20.83 19.94
CA ASP A 64 26.19 -20.09 20.71
C ASP A 64 27.27 -21.02 21.28
N ALA A 65 26.86 -22.16 21.86
CA ALA A 65 27.77 -23.17 22.39
C ALA A 65 28.65 -23.78 21.28
N TRP A 66 28.06 -24.08 20.12
CA TRP A 66 28.79 -24.63 18.98
C TRP A 66 29.90 -23.68 18.52
N HIS A 67 29.63 -22.38 18.38
CA HIS A 67 30.64 -21.40 17.99
C HIS A 67 31.74 -21.22 19.05
N LYS A 68 31.40 -21.30 20.35
CA LYS A 68 32.39 -21.24 21.43
C LYS A 68 33.34 -22.44 21.42
N SER A 69 32.83 -23.63 21.11
CA SER A 69 33.60 -24.87 21.06
C SER A 69 34.36 -25.09 19.75
N ASN A 70 33.96 -24.43 18.67
CA ASN A 70 34.56 -24.57 17.34
C ASN A 70 35.19 -23.24 16.88
N GLN A 71 36.20 -22.79 17.63
CA GLN A 71 36.92 -21.55 17.31
C GLN A 71 37.81 -21.73 16.06
N GLY A 72 37.88 -20.68 15.24
CA GLY A 72 38.66 -20.67 14.00
C GLY A 72 37.76 -20.59 12.75
N PRO A 73 38.32 -20.87 11.56
CA PRO A 73 37.57 -20.77 10.31
C PRO A 73 36.37 -21.75 10.27
N LEU A 74 35.18 -21.21 9.99
CA LEU A 74 33.96 -22.01 9.86
C LEU A 74 34.11 -23.07 8.77
N GLN A 75 33.76 -24.32 9.09
CA GLN A 75 33.66 -25.42 8.13
C GLN A 75 32.18 -25.60 7.73
N PRO A 76 31.74 -25.16 6.53
CA PRO A 76 30.31 -25.10 6.20
C PRO A 76 29.59 -26.45 6.26
N GLY A 77 30.26 -27.54 5.85
CA GLY A 77 29.69 -28.89 5.92
C GLY A 77 29.41 -29.35 7.35
N GLN A 78 30.32 -29.06 8.28
CA GLN A 78 30.15 -29.40 9.70
C GLN A 78 29.06 -28.56 10.34
N TYR A 79 29.01 -27.26 10.04
CA TYR A 79 27.99 -26.36 10.58
C TYR A 79 26.59 -26.73 10.08
N LYS A 80 26.45 -27.05 8.79
CA LYS A 80 25.17 -27.53 8.24
C LYS A 80 24.71 -28.83 8.92
N ALA A 81 25.62 -29.80 9.11
CA ALA A 81 25.31 -31.04 9.79
C ALA A 81 24.83 -30.81 11.23
N PHE A 82 25.51 -29.91 11.96
CA PHE A 82 25.08 -29.49 13.30
C PHE A 82 23.68 -28.86 13.31
N LEU A 83 23.38 -27.94 12.39
CA LEU A 83 22.05 -27.31 12.31
C LEU A 83 20.95 -28.35 12.01
N GLN A 84 21.25 -29.40 11.24
CA GLN A 84 20.33 -30.52 11.01
C GLN A 84 20.17 -31.38 12.27
N GLU A 85 21.27 -31.67 12.98
CA GLU A 85 21.28 -32.47 14.20
C GLU A 85 20.40 -31.86 15.31
N ILE A 86 20.48 -30.54 15.52
CA ILE A 86 19.67 -29.84 16.54
C ILE A 86 18.22 -29.59 16.10
N GLY A 87 17.88 -29.97 14.86
CA GLY A 87 16.56 -29.76 14.26
C GLY A 87 16.26 -28.30 13.88
N TYR A 88 17.29 -27.48 13.67
CA TYR A 88 17.14 -26.12 13.14
C TYR A 88 16.86 -26.17 11.64
N LEU A 89 17.69 -26.91 10.90
CA LEU A 89 17.53 -27.12 9.47
C LEU A 89 16.76 -28.42 9.24
N VAL A 90 15.46 -28.31 8.96
CA VAL A 90 14.58 -29.45 8.71
C VAL A 90 14.69 -29.94 7.25
N PRO A 91 14.37 -31.22 6.96
CA PRO A 91 14.27 -31.69 5.59
C PRO A 91 13.28 -30.87 4.77
N GLU A 92 13.62 -30.58 3.53
CA GLU A 92 12.70 -29.96 2.59
C GLU A 92 11.50 -30.89 2.35
N SER A 93 10.30 -30.34 2.43
CA SER A 93 9.09 -31.08 2.07
C SER A 93 9.02 -31.26 0.55
N GLY A 94 8.29 -32.27 0.08
CA GLY A 94 8.04 -32.44 -1.36
C GLY A 94 7.34 -31.24 -1.99
N ALA A 95 7.44 -31.12 -3.31
CA ALA A 95 6.76 -30.06 -4.06
C ALA A 95 5.23 -30.13 -3.85
N PHE A 96 4.61 -28.98 -3.63
CA PHE A 96 3.17 -28.81 -3.49
C PHE A 96 2.74 -27.48 -4.11
N GLN A 97 1.44 -27.28 -4.26
CA GLN A 97 0.83 -26.01 -4.67
C GLN A 97 -0.02 -25.46 -3.53
N VAL A 98 0.02 -24.15 -3.30
CA VAL A 98 -0.87 -23.48 -2.35
C VAL A 98 -2.31 -23.54 -2.85
N THR A 99 -3.28 -23.67 -1.95
CA THR A 99 -4.71 -23.85 -2.26
C THR A 99 -5.57 -22.69 -1.75
N THR A 100 -4.97 -21.53 -1.49
CA THR A 100 -5.67 -20.37 -0.93
C THR A 100 -6.66 -19.82 -1.96
N GLU A 101 -7.91 -19.64 -1.55
CA GLU A 101 -9.00 -19.09 -2.35
C GLU A 101 -9.57 -17.83 -1.70
N ASN A 102 -10.44 -17.10 -2.41
CA ASN A 102 -11.09 -15.87 -1.94
C ASN A 102 -10.08 -14.77 -1.54
N VAL A 103 -9.05 -14.59 -2.37
CA VAL A 103 -8.04 -13.54 -2.22
C VAL A 103 -8.36 -12.42 -3.19
N ASP A 104 -8.38 -11.17 -2.71
CA ASP A 104 -8.62 -9.99 -3.53
C ASP A 104 -7.57 -9.83 -4.65
N ASP A 105 -7.99 -9.23 -5.76
CA ASP A 105 -7.17 -9.05 -6.96
C ASP A 105 -5.90 -8.22 -6.66
N GLU A 106 -6.01 -7.23 -5.77
CA GLU A 106 -4.94 -6.41 -5.22
C GLU A 106 -3.75 -7.22 -4.67
N ILE A 107 -3.98 -8.46 -4.25
CA ILE A 107 -2.95 -9.39 -3.74
C ILE A 107 -2.67 -10.49 -4.77
N ALA A 108 -3.71 -11.02 -5.41
CA ALA A 108 -3.61 -12.24 -6.21
C ALA A 108 -3.04 -11.99 -7.63
N VAL A 109 -3.39 -10.86 -8.26
CA VAL A 109 -3.16 -10.65 -9.70
C VAL A 109 -2.59 -9.28 -10.07
N ILE A 110 -2.66 -8.29 -9.18
CA ILE A 110 -2.12 -6.94 -9.41
C ILE A 110 -0.72 -6.84 -8.80
N ALA A 111 0.29 -6.57 -9.64
CA ALA A 111 1.62 -6.23 -9.17
C ALA A 111 1.72 -4.70 -9.01
N GLY A 112 1.93 -4.23 -7.78
CA GLY A 112 2.14 -2.80 -7.51
C GLY A 112 2.65 -2.51 -6.10
N PRO A 113 2.83 -1.24 -5.76
CA PRO A 113 3.32 -0.81 -4.45
C PRO A 113 2.44 -1.31 -3.29
N GLN A 114 3.10 -1.68 -2.18
CA GLN A 114 2.49 -1.92 -0.88
C GLN A 114 3.06 -0.91 0.13
N LEU A 115 2.19 -0.17 0.80
CA LEU A 115 2.58 0.78 1.84
C LEU A 115 2.55 0.10 3.22
N VAL A 116 3.37 0.57 4.15
CA VAL A 116 3.33 0.17 5.57
C VAL A 116 3.25 1.44 6.40
N VAL A 117 2.33 1.50 7.36
CA VAL A 117 2.05 2.72 8.12
C VAL A 117 1.71 2.40 9.58
N PRO A 118 2.21 3.18 10.56
CA PRO A 118 1.84 2.97 11.96
C PRO A 118 0.35 3.30 12.19
N VAL A 119 -0.42 2.30 12.61
CA VAL A 119 -1.88 2.47 12.77
C VAL A 119 -2.21 3.34 13.97
N ASP A 120 -1.30 3.51 14.94
CA ASP A 120 -1.52 4.40 16.10
C ASP A 120 -1.53 5.90 15.73
N ASN A 121 -1.14 6.24 14.49
CA ASN A 121 -1.26 7.57 13.89
C ASN A 121 -2.40 7.64 12.88
N ALA A 122 -3.58 8.10 13.32
CA ALA A 122 -4.80 8.18 12.50
C ALA A 122 -4.60 8.97 11.20
N ARG A 123 -3.85 10.08 11.23
CA ARG A 123 -3.57 10.89 10.03
C ARG A 123 -2.78 10.09 8.99
N TYR A 124 -1.76 9.36 9.43
CA TYR A 124 -0.95 8.57 8.50
C TYR A 124 -1.76 7.39 7.96
N ALA A 125 -2.53 6.71 8.81
CA ALA A 125 -3.43 5.64 8.40
C ALA A 125 -4.45 6.11 7.35
N LEU A 126 -5.06 7.29 7.54
CA LEU A 126 -5.98 7.90 6.56
C LEU A 126 -5.29 8.25 5.24
N ASN A 127 -4.11 8.87 5.32
CA ASN A 127 -3.33 9.18 4.12
C ASN A 127 -2.97 7.90 3.35
N ALA A 128 -2.62 6.83 4.06
CA ALA A 128 -2.25 5.55 3.48
C ALA A 128 -3.45 4.84 2.84
N ALA A 129 -4.61 4.83 3.50
CA ALA A 129 -5.86 4.29 2.94
C ALA A 129 -6.25 5.02 1.63
N ASN A 130 -6.05 6.34 1.58
CA ASN A 130 -6.34 7.16 0.40
C ASN A 130 -5.23 7.13 -0.66
N ALA A 131 -4.06 6.53 -0.38
CA ALA A 131 -2.92 6.51 -1.30
C ALA A 131 -3.07 5.51 -2.46
N ARG A 132 -4.22 4.82 -2.57
CA ARG A 132 -4.57 3.98 -3.73
C ARG A 132 -4.51 4.78 -5.03
N TRP A 133 -4.88 6.06 -4.98
CA TRP A 133 -4.78 7.00 -6.09
C TRP A 133 -3.97 8.21 -5.66
N TYR A 134 -2.95 8.58 -6.44
CA TYR A 134 -2.09 9.70 -6.10
C TYR A 134 -1.69 10.51 -7.34
N SER A 135 -1.53 11.81 -7.14
CA SER A 135 -1.09 12.76 -8.15
C SER A 135 0.37 12.50 -8.54
N LEU A 136 0.61 12.15 -9.79
CA LEU A 136 1.95 12.07 -10.35
C LEU A 136 2.60 13.47 -10.38
N TYR A 137 1.82 14.52 -10.65
CA TYR A 137 2.37 15.87 -10.75
C TYR A 137 2.88 16.34 -9.39
N ASP A 138 2.12 16.13 -8.31
CA ASP A 138 2.55 16.47 -6.96
C ASP A 138 3.77 15.65 -6.53
N ALA A 139 3.80 14.34 -6.84
CA ALA A 139 4.94 13.48 -6.55
C ALA A 139 6.22 13.96 -7.26
N LEU A 140 6.14 14.29 -8.56
CA LEU A 140 7.28 14.77 -9.33
C LEU A 140 7.72 16.18 -8.91
N TYR A 141 6.74 17.08 -8.71
CA TYR A 141 7.04 18.46 -8.34
C TYR A 141 7.63 18.54 -6.92
N GLY A 142 7.08 17.78 -5.98
CA GLY A 142 7.41 17.83 -4.56
C GLY A 142 8.71 17.13 -4.18
N THR A 143 9.19 16.19 -4.98
CA THR A 143 10.40 15.39 -4.70
C THR A 143 11.64 15.89 -5.44
N ASP A 144 12.75 15.18 -5.33
CA ASP A 144 14.01 15.44 -6.03
C ASP A 144 14.12 14.69 -7.38
N ILE A 145 13.08 13.96 -7.80
CA ILE A 145 13.00 13.32 -9.13
C ILE A 145 13.22 14.37 -10.23
N ILE A 146 12.56 15.53 -10.10
CA ILE A 146 12.88 16.70 -10.91
C ILE A 146 14.01 17.48 -10.22
N LEU A 147 15.20 17.43 -10.81
CA LEU A 147 16.40 18.06 -10.26
C LEU A 147 16.25 19.58 -10.09
N GLU A 148 16.74 20.09 -8.96
CA GLU A 148 16.73 21.52 -8.65
C GLU A 148 17.94 22.26 -9.25
N VAL A 149 17.85 22.59 -10.53
CA VAL A 149 18.83 23.43 -11.24
C VAL A 149 18.42 24.90 -11.26
N GLU A 150 19.29 25.78 -11.77
CA GLU A 150 19.01 27.22 -11.87
C GLU A 150 17.69 27.47 -12.63
N GLY A 151 16.77 28.23 -12.02
CA GLY A 151 15.43 28.48 -12.56
C GLY A 151 14.39 27.37 -12.31
N CYS A 152 14.77 26.15 -11.92
CA CYS A 152 13.87 24.98 -11.77
C CYS A 152 13.63 24.54 -10.31
N LYS A 153 14.05 25.37 -9.34
CA LYS A 153 13.91 25.04 -7.91
C LYS A 153 12.46 25.14 -7.43
N LYS A 154 12.11 24.37 -6.39
CA LYS A 154 10.87 24.60 -5.63
C LYS A 154 10.95 25.98 -4.97
N THR A 155 9.84 26.71 -4.99
CA THR A 155 9.70 27.99 -4.28
C THR A 155 8.40 27.99 -3.49
N ALA A 156 8.16 29.03 -2.69
CA ALA A 156 6.90 29.18 -1.95
C ALA A 156 5.67 29.33 -2.88
N LYS A 157 5.89 29.76 -4.13
CA LYS A 157 4.87 29.78 -5.18
C LYS A 157 5.19 28.73 -6.24
N TYR A 158 4.18 28.37 -7.04
CA TYR A 158 4.41 27.55 -8.21
C TYR A 158 5.46 28.18 -9.13
N ASN A 159 6.42 27.36 -9.54
CA ASN A 159 7.47 27.72 -10.49
C ASN A 159 7.10 27.10 -11.85
N PRO A 160 6.67 27.90 -12.85
CA PRO A 160 6.29 27.40 -14.16
C PRO A 160 7.40 26.64 -14.89
N VAL A 161 8.66 27.00 -14.66
CA VAL A 161 9.81 26.31 -15.26
C VAL A 161 9.90 24.87 -14.74
N ARG A 162 9.71 24.69 -13.42
CA ARG A 162 9.65 23.36 -12.81
C ARG A 162 8.42 22.58 -13.24
N GLY A 163 7.26 23.25 -13.28
CA GLY A 163 6.02 22.67 -13.75
C GLY A 163 6.11 22.11 -15.17
N GLN A 164 6.79 22.83 -16.08
CA GLN A 164 7.03 22.34 -17.44
C GLN A 164 7.87 21.06 -17.47
N GLN A 165 8.85 20.91 -16.57
CA GLN A 165 9.64 19.68 -16.45
C GLN A 165 8.80 18.52 -15.93
N VAL A 166 7.87 18.77 -15.01
CA VAL A 166 6.90 17.78 -14.52
C VAL A 166 5.99 17.31 -15.66
N ILE A 167 5.42 18.24 -16.43
CA ILE A 167 4.59 17.92 -17.60
C ILE A 167 5.39 17.08 -18.60
N HIS A 168 6.61 17.49 -18.95
CA HIS A 168 7.47 16.75 -19.87
C HIS A 168 7.70 15.31 -19.40
N TYR A 169 8.12 15.13 -18.14
CA TYR A 169 8.32 13.80 -17.56
C TYR A 169 7.04 12.96 -17.62
N ALA A 170 5.89 13.56 -17.29
CA ALA A 170 4.62 12.87 -17.29
C ALA A 170 4.17 12.46 -18.71
N ARG A 171 4.45 13.28 -19.73
CA ARG A 171 4.19 12.93 -21.14
C ARG A 171 5.09 11.80 -21.62
N ASP A 172 6.37 11.85 -21.29
CA ASP A 172 7.30 10.76 -21.58
C ASP A 172 6.84 9.46 -20.90
N PHE A 173 6.39 9.52 -19.64
CA PHE A 173 5.80 8.37 -18.95
C PHE A 173 4.62 7.77 -19.73
N LEU A 174 3.70 8.60 -20.24
CA LEU A 174 2.57 8.10 -21.04
C LEU A 174 3.03 7.44 -22.35
N ASP A 175 4.03 8.00 -23.04
CA ASP A 175 4.57 7.39 -24.25
C ASP A 175 5.18 6.00 -24.01
N HIS A 176 5.68 5.74 -22.79
CA HIS A 176 6.20 4.42 -22.42
C HIS A 176 5.09 3.47 -21.93
N ALA A 177 4.15 3.96 -21.13
CA ALA A 177 3.14 3.12 -20.47
C ALA A 177 1.93 2.81 -21.38
N VAL A 178 1.53 3.76 -22.22
CA VAL A 178 0.31 3.71 -23.03
C VAL A 178 0.55 4.41 -24.38
N PRO A 179 1.53 3.94 -25.18
CA PRO A 179 2.00 4.64 -26.37
C PRO A 179 0.87 4.97 -27.35
N LEU A 180 1.01 6.07 -28.08
CA LEU A 180 0.18 6.35 -29.25
C LEU A 180 0.60 5.46 -30.43
N ALA A 181 -0.34 5.15 -31.32
CA ALA A 181 -0.04 4.41 -32.55
C ALA A 181 0.90 5.20 -33.47
N THR A 182 0.86 6.53 -33.42
CA THR A 182 1.76 7.43 -34.13
C THR A 182 1.93 8.71 -33.31
N GLY A 183 3.15 9.25 -33.26
CA GLY A 183 3.45 10.48 -32.52
C GLY A 183 3.73 10.24 -31.03
N SER A 184 3.62 11.31 -30.24
CA SER A 184 3.91 11.33 -28.81
C SER A 184 2.84 12.14 -28.07
N HIS A 185 2.50 11.72 -26.85
CA HIS A 185 1.59 12.44 -25.96
C HIS A 185 2.02 13.90 -25.72
N SER A 186 3.31 14.22 -25.86
CA SER A 186 3.85 15.58 -25.75
C SER A 186 3.31 16.56 -26.81
N TYR A 187 2.79 16.05 -27.93
CA TYR A 187 2.19 16.86 -28.99
C TYR A 187 0.67 16.76 -29.06
N ALA A 188 0.05 16.08 -28.10
CA ALA A 188 -1.41 16.02 -27.99
C ALA A 188 -1.95 17.40 -27.60
N VAL A 189 -3.01 17.83 -28.30
CA VAL A 189 -3.74 19.07 -27.99
C VAL A 189 -5.18 18.80 -27.56
N ARG A 190 -5.71 17.59 -27.81
CA ARG A 190 -7.04 17.19 -27.35
C ARG A 190 -7.16 15.67 -27.27
N TYR A 191 -7.87 15.20 -26.26
CA TYR A 191 -8.34 13.82 -26.14
C TYR A 191 -9.86 13.81 -26.30
N GLN A 192 -10.39 12.87 -27.07
CA GLN A 192 -11.84 12.71 -27.28
C GLN A 192 -12.17 11.23 -27.45
N VAL A 193 -13.41 10.84 -27.18
CA VAL A 193 -13.87 9.45 -27.27
C VAL A 193 -14.88 9.34 -28.40
N MET A 194 -14.55 8.60 -29.45
CA MET A 194 -15.42 8.39 -30.61
C MET A 194 -15.66 6.90 -30.84
N SER A 195 -16.94 6.52 -30.93
CA SER A 195 -17.34 5.11 -31.16
C SER A 195 -16.66 4.12 -30.19
N GLY A 196 -16.53 4.51 -28.92
CA GLY A 196 -15.93 3.68 -27.87
C GLY A 196 -14.40 3.61 -27.88
N LYS A 197 -13.72 4.45 -28.67
CA LYS A 197 -12.26 4.51 -28.75
C LYS A 197 -11.73 5.87 -28.34
N LEU A 198 -10.55 5.89 -27.73
CA LEU A 198 -9.79 7.11 -27.50
C LEU A 198 -9.13 7.60 -28.79
N ILE A 199 -9.48 8.82 -29.18
CA ILE A 199 -8.87 9.57 -30.29
C ILE A 199 -8.06 10.72 -29.69
N VAL A 200 -6.81 10.85 -30.13
CA VAL A 200 -5.89 11.91 -29.73
C VAL A 200 -5.67 12.83 -30.92
N VAL A 201 -5.95 14.11 -30.75
CA VAL A 201 -5.71 15.16 -31.74
C VAL A 201 -4.33 15.75 -31.47
N MET A 202 -3.51 15.82 -32.51
CA MET A 202 -2.14 16.30 -32.45
C MET A 202 -2.06 17.79 -32.82
N GLY A 203 -0.98 18.46 -32.44
CA GLY A 203 -0.77 19.89 -32.71
C GLY A 203 -0.71 20.27 -34.19
N ASP A 204 -0.44 19.31 -35.09
CA ASP A 204 -0.49 19.50 -36.56
C ASP A 204 -1.89 19.28 -37.15
N GLY A 205 -2.89 18.99 -36.31
CA GLY A 205 -4.27 18.71 -36.69
C GLY A 205 -4.53 17.25 -37.11
N SER A 206 -3.50 16.40 -37.15
CA SER A 206 -3.68 14.96 -37.37
C SER A 206 -4.33 14.31 -36.15
N THR A 207 -4.88 13.10 -36.34
CA THR A 207 -5.47 12.30 -35.26
C THR A 207 -4.84 10.92 -35.21
N THR A 208 -4.63 10.40 -34.01
CA THR A 208 -4.15 9.03 -33.75
C THR A 208 -5.03 8.34 -32.69
N GLU A 209 -4.85 7.04 -32.54
CA GLU A 209 -5.36 6.23 -31.44
C GLU A 209 -4.19 5.81 -30.52
N LEU A 210 -4.49 5.11 -29.42
CA LEU A 210 -3.49 4.34 -28.67
C LEU A 210 -2.90 3.22 -29.55
N GLY A 211 -1.62 2.95 -29.41
CA GLY A 211 -0.94 1.80 -30.01
C GLY A 211 -1.44 0.48 -29.43
N TRP A 212 -1.74 0.47 -28.13
CA TRP A 212 -2.41 -0.62 -27.42
C TRP A 212 -3.82 -0.19 -27.06
N ARG A 213 -4.78 -0.55 -27.89
CA ARG A 213 -6.18 -0.06 -27.79
C ARG A 213 -6.87 -0.51 -26.51
N GLU A 214 -6.51 -1.69 -26.01
CA GLU A 214 -6.98 -2.28 -24.77
C GLU A 214 -6.58 -1.49 -23.51
N CYS A 215 -5.61 -0.56 -23.64
CA CYS A 215 -5.25 0.33 -22.56
C CYS A 215 -6.33 1.37 -22.28
N PHE A 216 -7.27 1.64 -23.19
CA PHE A 216 -8.40 2.53 -22.90
C PHE A 216 -9.48 1.79 -22.10
N VAL A 217 -9.81 2.30 -20.91
CA VAL A 217 -10.82 1.71 -20.02
C VAL A 217 -12.10 2.51 -20.02
N GLY A 218 -12.02 3.84 -19.99
CA GLY A 218 -13.19 4.69 -19.93
C GLY A 218 -12.87 6.17 -19.83
N TYR A 219 -13.89 6.98 -19.57
CA TYR A 219 -13.77 8.43 -19.45
C TYR A 219 -14.86 9.00 -18.55
N ARG A 220 -14.71 10.26 -18.13
CA ARG A 220 -15.72 11.01 -17.38
C ARG A 220 -16.09 12.29 -18.14
N GLY A 221 -17.37 12.65 -18.10
CA GLY A 221 -17.90 13.87 -18.73
C GLY A 221 -18.36 13.66 -20.17
N ASP A 222 -18.25 14.71 -20.98
CA ASP A 222 -18.63 14.69 -22.40
C ASP A 222 -17.58 13.91 -23.21
N PRO A 223 -17.93 12.92 -24.04
CA PRO A 223 -16.95 12.22 -24.88
C PRO A 223 -16.17 13.13 -25.84
N ASP A 224 -16.75 14.25 -26.31
CA ASP A 224 -16.03 15.17 -27.21
C ASP A 224 -14.99 16.03 -26.47
N GLN A 225 -15.20 16.25 -25.17
CA GLN A 225 -14.34 17.02 -24.28
C GLN A 225 -14.36 16.41 -22.85
N PRO A 226 -13.74 15.24 -22.66
CA PRO A 226 -13.80 14.52 -21.40
C PRO A 226 -13.03 15.26 -20.32
N SER A 227 -13.59 15.28 -19.10
CA SER A 227 -12.90 15.84 -17.93
C SER A 227 -11.90 14.86 -17.31
N ALA A 228 -12.01 13.57 -17.65
CA ALA A 228 -10.98 12.59 -17.38
C ALA A 228 -10.97 11.45 -18.40
N ILE A 229 -9.78 10.90 -18.67
CA ILE A 229 -9.58 9.67 -19.43
C ILE A 229 -8.97 8.62 -18.50
N LEU A 230 -9.59 7.45 -18.40
CA LEU A 230 -9.09 6.32 -17.64
C LEU A 230 -8.42 5.31 -18.57
N LEU A 231 -7.16 5.05 -18.28
CA LEU A 231 -6.32 4.08 -18.98
C LEU A 231 -5.89 2.97 -18.02
N ARG A 232 -5.38 1.87 -18.56
CA ARG A 232 -4.80 0.76 -17.79
C ARG A 232 -3.64 0.11 -18.52
N HIS A 233 -2.56 -0.14 -17.80
CA HIS A 233 -1.39 -0.87 -18.28
C HIS A 233 -0.86 -1.76 -17.15
N ASN A 234 -0.57 -3.03 -17.44
CA ASN A 234 -0.15 -4.03 -16.44
C ASN A 234 -1.07 -4.12 -15.21
N ASN A 235 -2.39 -4.09 -15.43
CA ASN A 235 -3.44 -4.09 -14.39
C ASN A 235 -3.44 -2.89 -13.44
N LEU A 236 -2.64 -1.85 -13.70
CA LEU A 236 -2.67 -0.59 -12.96
C LEU A 236 -3.30 0.51 -13.81
N HIS A 237 -4.15 1.30 -13.20
CA HIS A 237 -4.86 2.38 -13.87
C HIS A 237 -4.10 3.71 -13.84
N ILE A 238 -4.35 4.51 -14.88
CA ILE A 238 -3.80 5.85 -15.08
C ILE A 238 -4.98 6.75 -15.46
N GLU A 239 -5.26 7.80 -14.68
CA GLU A 239 -6.34 8.74 -14.97
C GLU A 239 -5.74 10.10 -15.38
N LEU A 240 -5.96 10.49 -16.64
CA LEU A 240 -5.61 11.83 -17.13
C LEU A 240 -6.71 12.80 -16.72
N LEU A 241 -6.38 13.85 -15.98
CA LEU A 241 -7.33 14.88 -15.56
C LEU A 241 -7.22 16.12 -16.45
N ILE A 242 -8.32 16.48 -17.11
CA ILE A 242 -8.37 17.51 -18.15
C ILE A 242 -9.36 18.60 -17.73
N GLY A 243 -8.96 19.87 -17.84
CA GLY A 243 -9.88 20.96 -17.48
C GLY A 243 -9.34 22.36 -17.69
N GLU A 244 -10.22 23.23 -18.17
CA GLU A 244 -9.98 24.67 -18.35
C GLU A 244 -10.28 25.40 -17.03
N GLY A 245 -9.25 25.67 -16.22
CA GLY A 245 -9.43 26.43 -14.98
C GLY A 245 -8.38 26.16 -13.91
N PHE A 246 -7.64 25.06 -14.04
CA PHE A 246 -6.54 24.77 -13.14
C PHE A 246 -5.26 25.45 -13.64
N PHE A 247 -4.61 26.22 -12.76
CA PHE A 247 -3.43 27.01 -13.07
C PHE A 247 -2.29 26.20 -13.72
N ILE A 248 -2.17 24.91 -13.36
CA ILE A 248 -1.19 23.99 -13.95
C ILE A 248 -1.54 23.65 -15.40
N GLY A 249 -2.82 23.34 -15.68
CA GLY A 249 -3.30 22.96 -17.01
C GLY A 249 -3.17 24.05 -18.07
N GLN A 250 -3.05 25.33 -17.68
CA GLN A 250 -2.84 26.44 -18.63
C GLN A 250 -1.51 26.38 -19.38
N GLY A 251 -0.52 25.65 -18.87
CA GLY A 251 0.77 25.43 -19.55
C GLY A 251 0.81 24.17 -20.42
N ASP A 252 -0.22 23.31 -20.34
CA ASP A 252 -0.29 22.05 -21.06
C ASP A 252 -1.08 22.20 -22.37
N LEU A 253 -0.58 21.63 -23.47
CA LEU A 253 -1.19 21.76 -24.80
C LEU A 253 -2.59 21.13 -24.91
N ALA A 254 -2.89 20.12 -24.07
CA ALA A 254 -4.16 19.41 -24.03
C ALA A 254 -4.98 19.75 -22.77
N ASN A 255 -4.63 20.82 -22.04
CA ASN A 255 -5.25 21.22 -20.79
C ASN A 255 -5.25 20.12 -19.71
N ILE A 256 -4.26 19.21 -19.73
CA ILE A 256 -4.07 18.26 -18.63
C ILE A 256 -3.46 18.99 -17.45
N TYR A 257 -4.16 18.95 -16.32
CA TYR A 257 -3.70 19.59 -15.09
C TYR A 257 -3.11 18.61 -14.09
N ASP A 258 -3.35 17.31 -14.26
CA ASP A 258 -2.73 16.24 -13.48
C ASP A 258 -2.87 14.86 -14.14
N ILE A 259 -2.08 13.90 -13.67
CA ILE A 259 -2.21 12.48 -13.95
C ILE A 259 -2.27 11.75 -12.60
N ASN A 260 -3.42 11.13 -12.30
CA ASN A 260 -3.54 10.26 -11.14
C ASN A 260 -3.07 8.85 -11.49
N LEU A 261 -2.18 8.29 -10.67
CA LEU A 261 -1.74 6.91 -10.78
C LEU A 261 -2.39 6.07 -9.69
N GLU A 262 -2.91 4.92 -10.09
CA GLU A 262 -3.20 3.85 -9.16
C GLU A 262 -1.87 3.34 -8.56
N SER A 263 -1.70 3.54 -7.25
CA SER A 263 -0.39 3.51 -6.57
C SER A 263 -0.33 2.49 -5.44
N ALA A 264 -0.65 2.85 -4.19
CA ALA A 264 -0.61 1.91 -3.07
C ALA A 264 -1.75 0.89 -3.20
N VAL A 265 -1.49 -0.21 -3.90
CA VAL A 265 -2.45 -1.29 -4.20
C VAL A 265 -2.95 -1.91 -2.91
N THR A 266 -2.02 -2.12 -1.98
CA THR A 266 -2.33 -2.59 -0.63
C THR A 266 -1.60 -1.73 0.40
N THR A 267 -2.13 -1.69 1.61
CA THR A 267 -1.49 -1.03 2.76
C THR A 267 -1.53 -1.96 3.96
N ILE A 268 -0.40 -2.10 4.64
CA ILE A 268 -0.28 -2.74 5.95
C ILE A 268 -0.46 -1.66 7.01
N MET A 269 -1.55 -1.76 7.77
CA MET A 269 -1.78 -0.94 8.96
C MET A 269 -1.07 -1.59 10.14
N ASP A 270 0.12 -1.11 10.43
CA ASP A 270 1.08 -1.78 11.30
C ASP A 270 0.78 -1.54 12.79
N CYS A 271 0.87 -2.62 13.56
CA CYS A 271 0.70 -2.67 15.02
C CYS A 271 1.98 -3.12 15.74
N GLU A 272 3.08 -3.31 15.02
CA GLU A 272 4.32 -3.92 15.47
C GLU A 272 5.45 -2.90 15.49
N ASP A 273 6.36 -2.92 14.51
CA ASP A 273 7.67 -2.27 14.60
C ASP A 273 7.64 -0.75 14.38
N SER A 274 6.61 -0.22 13.70
CA SER A 274 6.46 1.23 13.52
C SER A 274 5.68 1.92 14.63
N VAL A 275 5.17 1.17 15.62
CA VAL A 275 4.34 1.66 16.73
C VAL A 275 5.05 1.48 18.07
N SER A 276 4.81 2.40 19.01
CA SER A 276 5.16 2.20 20.42
C SER A 276 3.91 1.97 21.24
N ALA A 277 3.54 0.70 21.46
CA ALA A 277 2.37 0.33 22.25
C ALA A 277 2.70 -0.69 23.34
N VAL A 278 2.82 -0.22 24.59
CA VAL A 278 3.39 -1.01 25.69
C VAL A 278 2.40 -1.34 26.81
N ASP A 279 1.20 -0.75 26.78
CA ASP A 279 0.14 -0.99 27.73
C ASP A 279 -1.26 -0.96 27.09
N ALA A 280 -2.30 -1.09 27.92
CA ALA A 280 -3.68 -1.11 27.44
C ALA A 280 -4.09 0.21 26.77
N GLU A 281 -3.65 1.36 27.28
CA GLU A 281 -3.99 2.68 26.72
C GLU A 281 -3.47 2.81 25.29
N ASP A 282 -2.22 2.39 25.06
CA ASP A 282 -1.67 2.39 23.71
C ASP A 282 -2.35 1.38 22.79
N LYS A 283 -2.65 0.17 23.27
CA LYS A 283 -3.35 -0.84 22.46
C LYS A 283 -4.77 -0.41 22.11
N ILE A 284 -5.48 0.28 23.01
CA ILE A 284 -6.80 0.87 22.73
C ILE A 284 -6.70 1.89 21.59
N ARG A 285 -5.67 2.76 21.59
CA ARG A 285 -5.43 3.73 20.49
C ARG A 285 -5.23 3.02 19.15
N VAL A 286 -4.37 2.00 19.11
CA VAL A 286 -4.12 1.15 17.94
C VAL A 286 -5.42 0.53 17.42
N TYR A 287 -6.17 -0.15 18.29
CA TYR A 287 -7.39 -0.87 17.90
C TYR A 287 -8.52 0.07 17.50
N ARG A 288 -8.63 1.25 18.12
CA ARG A 288 -9.65 2.24 17.76
C ARG A 288 -9.42 2.82 16.36
N ASN A 289 -8.18 3.11 15.99
CA ASN A 289 -7.86 3.58 14.64
C ASN A 289 -8.17 2.48 13.60
N TRP A 290 -7.80 1.23 13.90
CA TRP A 290 -8.14 0.11 13.03
C TRP A 290 -9.66 -0.09 12.90
N PHE A 291 -10.39 0.01 14.01
CA PHE A 291 -11.85 -0.07 14.00
C PHE A 291 -12.49 1.03 13.13
N GLY A 292 -12.04 2.27 13.26
CA GLY A 292 -12.52 3.38 12.43
C GLY A 292 -12.24 3.19 10.94
N LEU A 293 -11.09 2.58 10.58
CA LEU A 293 -10.81 2.20 9.19
C LEU A 293 -11.81 1.15 8.68
N MET A 294 -12.08 0.11 9.47
CA MET A 294 -13.01 -0.97 9.09
C MET A 294 -14.46 -0.47 8.99
N LYS A 295 -14.83 0.55 9.76
CA LYS A 295 -16.13 1.22 9.68
C LYS A 295 -16.22 2.26 8.57
N GLY A 296 -15.07 2.74 8.09
CA GLY A 296 -14.98 3.83 7.10
C GLY A 296 -15.30 5.21 7.68
N ASP A 297 -15.18 5.40 9.00
CA ASP A 297 -15.52 6.63 9.72
C ASP A 297 -14.35 7.25 10.50
N LEU A 298 -13.12 6.75 10.31
CA LEU A 298 -11.91 7.40 10.81
C LEU A 298 -11.78 8.82 10.21
N THR A 299 -11.46 9.81 11.06
CA THR A 299 -11.31 11.23 10.69
C THR A 299 -10.03 11.87 11.22
#